data_AF-A0A167C8E8-F1
#
_entry.id   AF-A0A167C8E8-F1
#
_cell.length_a   1.000
_cell.length_b   1.000
_cell.length_c   1.000
_cell.angle_alpha   90.00
_cell.angle_beta   90.00
_cell.angle_gamma   90.00
#
_symmetry.space_group_name_H-M   'P 1'
#
loop_
_entity.id
_entity.type
_entity.pdbx_description
1 polymer ?
#
loop_
_entity_poly.entity_id
_entity_poly.type
_entity_poly.pdbx_seq_one_letter_code
_entity_poly.pdbx_strand_id
1 'polypeptide(L)'
;MKLTISVLGALALAVGGPAQCTATTTTTIFKGKGFGTYYYDVEQRQACGADFSYQNLGSVMCNWAATKTLNDVDSNNLVAMSSLPLKTAAGRAKYCGKRVVVTVNGVKSDIPFFIGDGCERCARGNETHWNSEGAAGLDFSYSTLSKLSPLACQNGHIDVEYEIVNETLYHFDTN
;
A
#
# COMPACT_ATOMS: atom_id res chain seq x y z
N MET A 1 -8.36 70.48 41.25
CA MET A 1 -9.51 69.74 40.67
C MET A 1 -9.14 68.27 40.64
N LYS A 2 -9.84 67.45 41.44
CA LYS A 2 -9.82 65.99 41.36
C LYS A 2 -10.71 65.58 40.19
N LEU A 3 -10.26 64.64 39.36
CA LEU A 3 -11.17 63.71 38.69
C LEU A 3 -10.51 62.33 38.62
N THR A 4 -10.99 61.47 39.51
CA THR A 4 -10.73 60.03 39.55
C THR A 4 -11.71 59.37 38.58
N ILE A 5 -11.23 58.49 37.69
CA ILE A 5 -12.08 57.47 37.04
C ILE A 5 -11.31 56.15 37.06
N SER A 6 -11.75 55.27 37.98
CA SER A 6 -11.54 53.83 37.93
C SER A 6 -12.59 53.22 37.01
N VAL A 7 -12.21 52.36 36.07
CA VAL A 7 -13.05 51.25 35.62
C VAL A 7 -12.15 50.03 35.40
N LEU A 8 -12.40 49.01 36.23
CA LEU A 8 -12.01 47.62 36.05
C LEU A 8 -12.56 47.10 34.71
N GLY A 9 -11.72 46.44 33.92
CA GLY A 9 -12.12 45.63 32.79
C GLY A 9 -11.14 44.49 32.61
N ALA A 10 -11.30 43.42 33.39
CA ALA A 10 -10.56 42.19 33.20
C ALA A 10 -11.00 41.52 31.90
N LEU A 11 -10.18 41.62 30.85
CA LEU A 11 -10.33 40.80 29.66
C LEU A 11 -9.45 39.57 29.83
N ALA A 12 -10.09 38.45 30.19
CA ALA A 12 -9.43 37.15 30.22
C ALA A 12 -9.04 36.76 28.80
N LEU A 13 -7.73 36.80 28.51
CA LEU A 13 -7.15 36.14 27.36
C LEU A 13 -7.31 34.63 27.57
N ALA A 14 -8.31 34.04 26.90
CA ALA A 14 -8.39 32.60 26.75
C ALA A 14 -7.16 32.13 25.97
N VAL A 15 -6.16 31.64 26.70
CA VAL A 15 -5.04 30.86 26.16
C VAL A 15 -5.62 29.63 25.49
N GLY A 16 -5.73 29.67 24.16
CA GLY A 16 -5.90 28.48 23.34
C GLY A 16 -4.69 27.59 23.55
N GLY A 17 -4.84 26.55 24.38
CA GLY A 17 -3.83 25.52 24.55
C GLY A 17 -3.51 24.89 23.19
N PRO A 18 -2.25 24.48 22.94
CA PRO A 18 -1.89 23.83 21.70
C PRO A 18 -2.75 22.58 21.54
N ALA A 19 -3.49 22.50 20.43
CA ALA A 19 -4.11 21.28 19.99
C ALA A 19 -3.00 20.23 19.86
N GLN A 20 -2.94 19.30 20.82
CA GLN A 20 -2.06 18.15 20.73
C GLN A 20 -2.63 17.25 19.62
N CYS A 21 -2.12 17.40 18.41
CA CYS A 21 -2.25 16.39 17.38
C CYS A 21 -1.55 15.14 17.91
N THR A 22 -2.33 14.20 18.44
CA THR A 22 -1.83 12.86 18.75
C THR A 22 -1.45 12.21 17.43
N ALA A 23 -0.17 12.29 17.07
CA ALA A 23 0.36 11.51 15.97
C ALA A 23 0.20 10.03 16.34
N THR A 24 -0.78 9.36 15.73
CA THR A 24 -0.87 7.90 15.77
C THR A 24 0.39 7.38 15.09
N THR A 25 1.36 6.91 15.87
CA THR A 25 2.56 6.28 15.32
C THR A 25 2.13 4.98 14.64
N THR A 26 2.03 4.98 13.32
CA THR A 26 1.74 3.76 12.57
C THR A 26 2.93 2.82 12.67
N THR A 27 2.78 1.71 13.39
CA THR A 27 3.84 0.73 13.60
C THR A 27 4.11 -0.07 12.33
N THR A 28 5.37 -0.14 11.90
CA THR A 28 5.81 -1.06 10.85
C THR A 28 5.77 -2.51 11.36
N ILE A 29 5.06 -3.38 10.64
CA ILE A 29 4.90 -4.80 10.98
C ILE A 29 5.74 -5.73 10.08
N PHE A 30 6.24 -5.20 8.97
CA PHE A 30 7.15 -5.90 8.06
C PHE A 30 7.97 -4.89 7.24
N LYS A 31 9.21 -5.25 6.91
CA LYS A 31 10.04 -4.53 5.94
C LYS A 31 10.56 -5.53 4.92
N GLY A 32 10.60 -5.13 3.67
CA GLY A 32 11.18 -5.91 2.59
C GLY A 32 11.82 -5.02 1.54
N LYS A 33 12.60 -5.64 0.66
CA LYS A 33 13.13 -5.03 -0.56
C LYS A 33 13.15 -6.08 -1.68
N GLY A 34 13.34 -5.61 -2.90
CA GLY A 34 13.43 -6.46 -4.07
C GLY A 34 12.84 -5.76 -5.27
N PHE A 35 11.98 -6.44 -6.01
CA PHE A 35 11.51 -6.00 -7.32
C PHE A 35 10.00 -5.78 -7.34
N GLY A 36 9.59 -4.62 -7.83
CA GLY A 36 8.20 -4.33 -8.16
C GLY A 36 7.90 -4.78 -9.58
N THR A 37 6.89 -5.64 -9.76
CA THR A 37 6.35 -6.03 -11.08
C THR A 37 4.88 -5.63 -11.22
N TYR A 38 4.26 -5.93 -12.35
CA TYR A 38 2.83 -5.71 -12.55
C TYR A 38 2.16 -6.94 -13.16
N TYR A 39 0.89 -7.14 -12.81
CA TYR A 39 0.13 -8.30 -13.30
C TYR A 39 -1.33 -8.02 -13.65
N TYR A 40 -1.88 -6.87 -13.26
CA TYR A 40 -3.27 -6.50 -13.48
C TYR A 40 -3.41 -5.00 -13.71
N ASP A 41 -4.58 -4.55 -14.16
CA ASP A 41 -5.00 -3.15 -14.10
C ASP A 41 -6.49 -3.05 -14.41
N VAL A 42 -7.30 -2.54 -13.48
CA VAL A 42 -8.76 -2.50 -13.64
C VAL A 42 -9.25 -1.32 -14.50
N GLU A 43 -8.46 -0.24 -14.57
CA GLU A 43 -8.75 0.98 -15.33
C GLU A 43 -8.13 0.92 -16.74
N GLN A 44 -6.84 0.62 -16.84
CA GLN A 44 -6.06 0.55 -18.08
C GLN A 44 -5.81 -0.90 -18.49
N ARG A 45 -6.87 -1.58 -18.91
CA ARG A 45 -6.85 -3.03 -19.21
C ARG A 45 -5.95 -3.43 -20.38
N GLN A 46 -5.59 -2.50 -21.26
CA GLN A 46 -4.67 -2.75 -22.36
C GLN A 46 -3.48 -1.81 -22.25
N ALA A 47 -2.33 -2.34 -21.86
CA ALA A 47 -1.11 -1.56 -21.70
C ALA A 47 0.14 -2.43 -21.81
N CYS A 48 1.27 -1.82 -22.20
CA CYS A 48 2.55 -2.49 -22.30
C CYS A 48 2.54 -3.79 -23.13
N GLY A 49 1.72 -3.83 -24.19
CA GLY A 49 1.56 -5.03 -25.03
C GLY A 49 0.79 -6.19 -24.38
N ALA A 50 0.20 -5.99 -23.20
CA ALA A 50 -0.62 -6.97 -22.49
C ALA A 50 -2.10 -6.55 -22.43
N ASP A 51 -2.96 -7.55 -22.25
CA ASP A 51 -4.39 -7.38 -21.94
C ASP A 51 -4.66 -8.00 -20.56
N PHE A 52 -5.06 -7.17 -19.59
CA PHE A 52 -5.30 -7.54 -18.20
C PHE A 52 -6.75 -7.98 -17.93
N SER A 53 -7.61 -8.01 -18.96
CA SER A 53 -9.04 -8.31 -18.77
C SER A 53 -9.28 -9.66 -18.11
N TYR A 54 -8.45 -10.67 -18.40
CA TYR A 54 -8.52 -11.98 -17.77
C TYR A 54 -7.89 -12.02 -16.38
N GLN A 55 -6.75 -11.36 -16.20
CA GLN A 55 -6.04 -11.27 -14.93
C GLN A 55 -6.92 -10.61 -13.88
N ASN A 56 -7.69 -9.58 -14.26
CA ASN A 56 -8.63 -8.90 -13.37
C ASN A 56 -9.78 -9.80 -12.86
N LEU A 57 -10.03 -10.96 -13.47
CA LEU A 57 -11.00 -11.95 -13.00
C LEU A 57 -10.38 -12.92 -11.97
N GLY A 58 -9.07 -12.85 -11.75
CA GLY A 58 -8.38 -13.63 -10.74
C GLY A 58 -8.87 -13.30 -9.33
N SER A 59 -9.11 -14.34 -8.53
CA SER A 59 -9.48 -14.19 -7.13
C SER A 59 -8.30 -13.71 -6.30
N VAL A 60 -8.53 -12.76 -5.40
CA VAL A 60 -7.49 -12.24 -4.51
C VAL A 60 -7.31 -13.12 -3.28
N MET A 61 -6.06 -13.44 -2.92
CA MET A 61 -5.74 -14.35 -1.81
C MET A 61 -6.22 -13.82 -0.44
N CYS A 62 -6.41 -12.52 -0.29
CA CYS A 62 -6.95 -11.94 0.94
C CYS A 62 -8.44 -12.20 1.18
N ASN A 63 -9.18 -12.66 0.16
CA ASN A 63 -10.57 -13.09 0.29
C ASN A 63 -10.66 -14.60 0.04
N TRP A 64 -9.99 -15.38 0.90
CA TRP A 64 -9.76 -16.80 0.65
C TRP A 64 -11.05 -17.63 0.59
N ALA A 65 -12.01 -17.38 1.48
CA ALA A 65 -13.26 -18.17 1.55
C ALA A 65 -14.36 -17.69 0.62
N ALA A 66 -14.38 -16.38 0.30
CA ALA A 66 -15.35 -15.79 -0.61
C ALA A 66 -14.64 -15.37 -1.90
N THR A 67 -15.02 -15.90 -3.06
CA THR A 67 -14.36 -15.57 -4.33
C THR A 67 -14.58 -14.09 -4.68
N LYS A 68 -13.64 -13.22 -4.29
CA LYS A 68 -13.60 -11.81 -4.69
C LYS A 68 -12.47 -11.63 -5.69
N THR A 69 -12.78 -11.08 -6.85
CA THR A 69 -11.81 -10.84 -7.93
C THR A 69 -11.15 -9.48 -7.79
N LEU A 70 -10.10 -9.23 -8.58
CA LEU A 70 -9.49 -7.90 -8.68
C LEU A 70 -10.48 -6.84 -9.19
N ASN A 71 -11.37 -7.20 -10.14
CA ASN A 71 -12.47 -6.32 -10.55
C ASN A 71 -13.43 -6.00 -9.40
N ASP A 72 -13.70 -6.95 -8.49
CA ASP A 72 -14.58 -6.71 -7.35
C ASP A 72 -13.92 -5.85 -6.26
N VAL A 73 -12.58 -5.87 -6.17
CA VAL A 73 -11.82 -4.95 -5.32
C VAL A 73 -11.85 -3.53 -5.89
N ASP A 74 -11.91 -3.40 -7.22
CA ASP A 74 -12.06 -2.14 -7.95
C ASP A 74 -11.03 -1.08 -7.54
N SER A 75 -9.76 -1.51 -7.44
CA SER A 75 -8.67 -0.62 -7.07
C SER A 75 -7.35 -1.04 -7.69
N ASN A 76 -6.67 -0.08 -8.31
CA ASN A 76 -5.30 -0.25 -8.80
C ASN A 76 -4.24 -0.11 -7.70
N ASN A 77 -4.62 0.22 -6.46
CA ASN A 77 -3.69 0.36 -5.34
C ASN A 77 -3.48 -0.95 -4.57
N LEU A 78 -4.15 -2.03 -4.96
CA LEU A 78 -3.86 -3.35 -4.43
C LEU A 78 -2.46 -3.79 -4.89
N VAL A 79 -1.68 -4.31 -3.95
CA VAL A 79 -0.41 -4.98 -4.23
C VAL A 79 -0.46 -6.43 -3.75
N ALA A 80 0.19 -7.30 -4.50
CA ALA A 80 0.42 -8.68 -4.11
C ALA A 80 1.78 -8.81 -3.42
N MET A 81 1.80 -9.38 -2.22
CA MET A 81 3.05 -9.74 -1.53
C MET A 81 3.38 -11.22 -1.75
N SER A 82 4.51 -11.70 -1.22
CA SER A 82 4.76 -13.15 -1.13
C SER A 82 3.50 -13.91 -0.68
N SER A 83 3.11 -14.94 -1.43
CA SER A 83 1.90 -15.72 -1.13
C SER A 83 2.03 -16.56 0.15
N LEU A 84 3.26 -16.88 0.59
CA LEU A 84 3.50 -17.83 1.68
C LEU A 84 2.79 -17.46 2.99
N PRO A 85 2.85 -16.20 3.48
CA PRO A 85 2.13 -15.83 4.69
C PRO A 85 0.61 -15.90 4.51
N LEU A 86 0.10 -15.56 3.33
CA LEU A 86 -1.34 -15.43 3.05
C LEU A 86 -2.05 -16.80 2.89
N LYS A 87 -1.29 -17.90 2.78
CA LYS A 87 -1.82 -19.27 2.81
C LYS A 87 -2.43 -19.66 4.17
N THR A 88 -2.21 -18.87 5.21
CA THR A 88 -2.75 -19.12 6.56
C THR A 88 -3.72 -18.02 6.98
N ALA A 89 -4.75 -18.37 7.77
CA ALA A 89 -5.68 -17.40 8.33
C ALA A 89 -4.96 -16.33 9.18
N ALA A 90 -3.98 -16.74 9.99
CA ALA A 90 -3.18 -15.83 10.81
C ALA A 90 -2.37 -14.82 9.97
N GLY A 91 -1.79 -15.27 8.85
CA GLY A 91 -1.07 -14.38 7.95
C GLY A 91 -2.01 -13.43 7.20
N ARG A 92 -3.18 -13.90 6.76
CA ARG A 92 -4.20 -13.01 6.19
C ARG A 92 -4.66 -11.95 7.19
N ALA A 93 -4.98 -12.35 8.42
CA ALA A 93 -5.36 -11.41 9.49
C ALA A 93 -4.25 -10.38 9.80
N LYS A 94 -2.98 -10.78 9.63
CA LYS A 94 -1.83 -9.90 9.86
C LYS A 94 -1.63 -8.88 8.72
N TYR A 95 -1.77 -9.29 7.47
CA TYR A 95 -1.30 -8.49 6.32
C TYR A 95 -2.41 -7.97 5.41
N CYS A 96 -3.51 -8.69 5.24
CA CYS A 96 -4.54 -8.30 4.27
C CYS A 96 -5.17 -6.95 4.62
N GLY A 97 -5.26 -6.09 3.62
CA GLY A 97 -5.79 -4.73 3.75
C GLY A 97 -4.83 -3.74 4.38
N LYS A 98 -3.66 -4.18 4.85
CA LYS A 98 -2.69 -3.30 5.51
C LYS A 98 -1.99 -2.41 4.50
N ARG A 99 -1.76 -1.16 4.89
CA ARG A 99 -1.07 -0.16 4.10
C ARG A 99 0.37 -0.59 3.83
N VAL A 100 0.82 -0.32 2.61
CA VAL A 100 2.19 -0.51 2.17
C VAL A 100 2.79 0.85 1.82
N VAL A 101 3.94 1.16 2.41
CA VAL A 101 4.77 2.31 2.04
C VAL A 101 5.83 1.79 1.10
N VAL A 102 5.81 2.23 -0.15
CA VAL A 102 6.80 1.85 -1.15
C VAL A 102 7.80 2.98 -1.34
N THR A 103 9.09 2.63 -1.42
CA THR A 103 10.20 3.55 -1.64
C THR A 103 10.93 3.13 -2.91
N VAL A 104 11.14 4.07 -3.82
CA VAL A 104 11.89 3.87 -5.07
C VAL A 104 12.98 4.93 -5.14
N ASN A 105 14.23 4.52 -5.37
CA ASN A 105 15.38 5.44 -5.41
C ASN A 105 15.47 6.37 -4.18
N GLY A 106 15.14 5.85 -2.99
CA GLY A 106 15.14 6.60 -1.73
C GLY A 106 13.94 7.52 -1.50
N VAL A 107 12.98 7.59 -2.45
CA VAL A 107 11.78 8.44 -2.35
C VAL A 107 10.57 7.58 -1.99
N LYS A 108 9.89 7.93 -0.89
CA LYS A 108 8.63 7.29 -0.49
C LYS A 108 7.50 7.76 -1.40
N SER A 109 6.75 6.80 -1.94
CA SER A 109 5.52 7.05 -2.67
C SER A 109 4.40 7.54 -1.73
N ASP A 110 3.56 8.42 -2.26
CA ASP A 110 2.33 8.90 -1.64
C ASP A 110 1.10 8.06 -2.03
N ILE A 111 1.25 7.06 -2.90
CA ILE A 111 0.17 6.19 -3.34
C ILE A 111 -0.26 5.30 -2.15
N PRO A 112 -1.56 5.24 -1.81
CA PRO A 112 -2.05 4.51 -0.65
C PRO A 112 -2.20 3.01 -0.97
N PHE A 113 -1.08 2.33 -1.18
CA PHE A 113 -1.04 0.90 -1.48
C PHE A 113 -1.55 0.06 -0.30
N PHE A 114 -2.16 -1.09 -0.59
CA PHE A 114 -2.53 -2.07 0.42
C PHE A 114 -2.34 -3.50 -0.07
N ILE A 115 -2.02 -4.40 0.86
CA ILE A 115 -1.92 -5.84 0.55
C ILE A 115 -3.31 -6.38 0.22
N GLY A 116 -3.48 -6.98 -0.95
CA GLY A 116 -4.72 -7.67 -1.28
C GLY A 116 -4.55 -9.05 -1.87
N ASP A 117 -3.36 -9.40 -2.36
CA ASP A 117 -3.17 -10.67 -3.04
C ASP A 117 -1.81 -11.34 -2.73
N GLY A 118 -1.67 -12.59 -3.15
CA GLY A 118 -0.48 -13.40 -2.99
C GLY A 118 0.21 -13.67 -4.33
N CYS A 119 1.46 -13.24 -4.44
CA CYS A 119 2.34 -13.46 -5.57
C CYS A 119 3.27 -14.66 -5.28
N GLU A 120 3.05 -15.77 -6.00
CA GLU A 120 3.90 -16.98 -5.91
C GLU A 120 5.33 -16.71 -6.39
N ARG A 121 5.50 -15.82 -7.37
CA ARG A 121 6.83 -15.45 -7.86
C ARG A 121 7.60 -14.63 -6.82
N CYS A 122 6.89 -13.78 -6.07
CA CYS A 122 7.42 -12.96 -4.99
C CYS A 122 7.76 -13.78 -3.74
N ALA A 123 7.23 -15.00 -3.65
CA ALA A 123 7.53 -15.95 -2.59
C ALA A 123 8.85 -16.70 -2.77
N ARG A 124 9.48 -16.58 -3.94
CA ARG A 124 10.65 -17.39 -4.33
C ARG A 124 11.69 -16.46 -4.93
N GLY A 125 12.95 -16.58 -4.54
CA GLY A 125 14.04 -15.84 -5.16
C GLY A 125 14.73 -14.85 -4.24
N ASN A 126 15.60 -14.04 -4.84
CA ASN A 126 16.53 -13.16 -4.15
C ASN A 126 16.01 -11.71 -4.12
N GLU A 127 16.41 -10.96 -3.09
CA GLU A 127 16.01 -9.55 -2.88
C GLU A 127 16.94 -8.52 -3.54
N THR A 128 18.05 -8.98 -4.15
CA THR A 128 19.09 -8.14 -4.78
C THR A 128 19.41 -8.57 -6.21
N HIS A 129 18.97 -9.75 -6.64
CA HIS A 129 19.21 -10.29 -7.98
C HIS A 129 17.89 -10.61 -8.66
N TRP A 130 17.63 -9.93 -9.76
CA TRP A 130 16.44 -10.15 -10.58
C TRP A 130 16.48 -11.52 -11.26
N ASN A 131 15.35 -12.21 -11.26
CA ASN A 131 15.12 -13.42 -12.01
C ASN A 131 13.64 -13.49 -12.42
N SER A 132 13.38 -13.70 -13.72
CA SER A 132 12.03 -13.72 -14.29
C SER A 132 11.15 -14.87 -13.76
N GLU A 133 11.75 -15.93 -13.21
CA GLU A 133 11.07 -17.10 -12.66
C GLU A 133 10.79 -16.98 -11.14
N GLY A 134 11.41 -16.01 -10.46
CA GLY A 134 11.36 -15.90 -9.00
C GLY A 134 12.25 -14.79 -8.46
N ALA A 135 11.64 -13.71 -7.96
CA ALA A 135 12.36 -12.63 -7.29
C ALA A 135 11.52 -12.07 -6.14
N ALA A 136 12.15 -11.76 -5.01
CA ALA A 136 11.44 -11.19 -3.87
C ALA A 136 10.93 -9.77 -4.22
N GLY A 137 9.79 -9.37 -3.66
CA GLY A 137 9.23 -8.03 -3.91
C GLY A 137 7.72 -7.99 -3.82
N LEU A 138 7.11 -7.14 -4.65
CA LEU A 138 5.68 -6.88 -4.71
C LEU A 138 5.19 -6.88 -6.16
N ASP A 139 3.96 -7.32 -6.39
CA ASP A 139 3.30 -7.25 -7.70
C ASP A 139 2.18 -6.20 -7.66
N PHE A 140 2.16 -5.28 -8.61
CA PHE A 140 1.33 -4.08 -8.61
C PHE A 140 0.31 -4.11 -9.75
N SER A 141 -0.56 -3.10 -9.80
CA SER A 141 -1.20 -2.74 -11.06
C SER A 141 -0.20 -2.09 -12.01
N TYR A 142 -0.42 -2.21 -13.31
CA TYR A 142 0.43 -1.56 -14.32
C TYR A 142 0.51 -0.04 -14.10
N SER A 143 -0.64 0.62 -13.94
CA SER A 143 -0.73 2.08 -13.82
C SER A 143 -0.02 2.60 -12.57
N THR A 144 -0.12 1.92 -11.43
CA THR A 144 0.58 2.36 -10.22
C THR A 144 2.08 2.09 -10.27
N LEU A 145 2.52 0.95 -10.82
CA LEU A 145 3.96 0.73 -11.01
C LEU A 145 4.57 1.74 -11.99
N SER A 146 3.83 2.08 -13.05
CA SER A 146 4.26 3.07 -14.04
C SER A 146 4.34 4.49 -13.44
N LYS A 147 3.52 4.81 -12.43
CA LYS A 147 3.64 6.05 -11.64
C LYS A 147 4.89 6.05 -10.76
N LEU A 148 5.28 4.90 -10.22
CA LEU A 148 6.50 4.75 -9.42
C LEU A 148 7.76 4.89 -10.29
N SER A 149 7.71 4.41 -11.53
CA SER A 149 8.78 4.61 -12.50
C SER A 149 8.30 4.38 -13.94
N PRO A 150 8.60 5.30 -14.88
CA PRO A 150 8.20 5.16 -16.28
C PRO A 150 8.91 3.99 -17.00
N LEU A 151 9.94 3.41 -16.40
CA LEU A 151 10.69 2.27 -16.97
C LEU A 151 10.06 0.91 -16.66
N ALA A 152 9.00 0.88 -15.85
CA ALA A 152 8.30 -0.34 -15.43
C ALA A 152 7.95 -1.25 -16.60
N CYS A 153 7.38 -0.69 -17.68
CA CYS A 153 7.01 -1.44 -18.88
C CYS A 153 8.24 -1.98 -19.63
N GLN A 154 9.24 -1.13 -19.83
CA GLN A 154 10.42 -1.48 -20.63
C GLN A 154 11.24 -2.59 -19.98
N ASN A 155 11.39 -2.53 -18.65
CA ASN A 155 12.22 -3.47 -17.90
C ASN A 155 11.43 -4.67 -17.36
N GLY A 156 10.10 -4.58 -17.34
CA GLY A 156 9.21 -5.55 -16.70
C GLY A 156 9.29 -5.57 -15.17
N HIS A 157 10.13 -4.71 -14.58
CA HIS A 157 10.33 -4.56 -13.15
C HIS A 157 11.02 -3.25 -12.78
N ILE A 158 10.98 -2.90 -11.50
CA ILE A 158 11.76 -1.82 -10.88
C ILE A 158 12.27 -2.25 -9.50
N ASP A 159 13.35 -1.65 -9.02
CA ASP A 159 13.80 -1.89 -7.64
C ASP A 159 12.90 -1.15 -6.65
N VAL A 160 12.50 -1.83 -5.58
CA VAL A 160 11.64 -1.29 -4.52
C VAL A 160 12.15 -1.68 -3.14
N GLU A 161 12.01 -0.76 -2.20
CA GLU A 161 11.96 -1.06 -0.77
C GLU A 161 10.53 -0.82 -0.28
N TYR A 162 10.06 -1.58 0.70
CA TYR A 162 8.72 -1.41 1.22
C TYR A 162 8.58 -1.72 2.71
N GLU A 163 7.63 -1.04 3.33
CA GLU A 163 7.21 -1.26 4.70
C GLU A 163 5.71 -1.58 4.71
N ILE A 164 5.32 -2.68 5.35
CA ILE A 164 3.90 -2.91 5.66
C ILE A 164 3.67 -2.36 7.05
N VAL A 165 2.68 -1.48 7.20
CA VAL A 165 2.40 -0.79 8.45
C VAL A 165 1.03 -1.21 9.00
N ASN A 166 0.86 -1.15 10.32
CA ASN A 166 -0.38 -1.58 10.97
C ASN A 166 -1.49 -0.53 10.87
N GLU A 167 -1.85 -0.18 9.64
CA GLU A 167 -2.96 0.68 9.28
C GLU A 167 -3.74 -0.05 8.19
N THR A 168 -5.05 -0.21 8.38
CA THR A 168 -5.89 -0.90 7.40
C THR A 168 -6.51 0.13 6.46
N LEU A 169 -6.27 0.00 5.16
CA LEU A 169 -6.89 0.84 4.12
C LEU A 169 -8.06 0.15 3.44
N TYR A 170 -8.08 -1.18 3.45
CA TYR A 170 -9.10 -1.97 2.80
C TYR A 170 -9.51 -3.15 3.68
N HIS A 171 -10.81 -3.45 3.77
CA HIS A 171 -11.32 -4.54 4.59
C HIS A 171 -11.67 -5.76 3.72
N PHE A 172 -10.93 -6.85 3.89
CA PHE A 172 -11.24 -8.15 3.31
C PHE A 172 -11.97 -9.04 4.31
N ASP A 173 -12.79 -9.98 3.81
CA ASP A 173 -13.27 -11.09 4.62
C ASP A 173 -12.19 -12.18 4.64
N THR A 174 -11.38 -12.18 5.70
CA THR A 174 -10.20 -13.05 5.80
C THR A 174 -10.49 -14.42 6.42
N ASN A 175 -11.73 -14.65 6.88
CA ASN A 175 -12.16 -15.88 7.56
C ASN A 175 -12.34 -17.04 6.59
#